data_AF-A0A6G3ZDB0-F1
#
_entry.id   AF-A0A6G3ZDB0-F1
#
_cell.length_a   1.000
_cell.length_b   1.000
_cell.length_c   1.000
_cell.angle_alpha   90.00
_cell.angle_beta   90.00
_cell.angle_gamma   90.00
#
_symmetry.space_group_name_H-M   'P 1'
#
loop_
_entity.id
_entity.type
_entity.pdbx_description
1 polymer ?
#
loop_
_entity_poly.entity_id
_entity_poly.type
_entity_poly.pdbx_seq_one_letter_code
_entity_poly.pdbx_strand_id
1 'polypeptide(L)'
;IHLSPGAEPLTIAENVFSPEPNSLDFNYRDSIRSRADGMVSIAQLVDPTLPTSTASQGLTHLLKAVNVLYPALLGETPMLEIPLDTLTEPGLGDRDLLYLPYPLLPHLSTAVQSMLQVFLSAGGTILIAMDEENSRQGELAQIRRELLEAISDTENDPSVASVIESAQTEIAKIDTEMAQFIDSIRQSILPLVDQLNLSLSGDGAIPSDHPLRTAPFLFGGWPMVEGRPIDLFCWDSILLMMGPLPQIWGPDPTGMRSRETIRTAHEMGINLLHYAWRRRQLVQLQRGDNPTLSIPQQDSLTGQVTS
;
A
#
# COMPACT_ATOMS: atom_id res chain seq x y z
N ILE A 1 18.09 -30.16 17.07
CA ILE A 1 19.05 -30.03 18.20
C ILE A 1 19.30 -31.43 18.73
N HIS A 2 20.53 -31.93 18.62
CA HIS A 2 20.94 -33.21 19.21
C HIS A 2 21.65 -32.91 20.53
N LEU A 3 21.01 -33.27 21.65
CA LEU A 3 21.59 -33.13 22.98
C LEU A 3 22.06 -34.50 23.46
N SER A 4 23.31 -34.58 23.88
CA SER A 4 23.82 -35.77 24.57
C SER A 4 23.53 -35.64 26.07
N PRO A 5 23.10 -36.72 26.75
CA PRO A 5 22.87 -36.70 28.19
C PRO A 5 24.19 -36.50 28.95
N GLY A 6 24.23 -35.53 29.87
CA GLY A 6 25.41 -35.21 30.68
C GLY A 6 25.56 -33.71 30.94
N ALA A 7 26.61 -33.32 31.68
CA ALA A 7 26.98 -31.93 31.93
C ALA A 7 28.04 -31.46 30.91
N GLU A 8 27.76 -31.67 29.62
CA GLU A 8 28.64 -31.19 28.55
C GLU A 8 28.32 -29.73 28.19
N PRO A 9 29.34 -28.89 27.94
CA PRO A 9 29.13 -27.49 27.59
C PRO A 9 28.52 -27.38 26.19
N LEU A 10 27.57 -26.47 26.03
CA LEU A 10 27.04 -26.10 24.71
C LEU A 10 28.07 -25.25 23.97
N THR A 11 28.39 -25.61 22.72
CA THR A 11 29.34 -24.89 21.85
C THR A 11 28.65 -24.32 20.62
N ILE A 12 29.30 -23.38 19.92
CA ILE A 12 28.81 -22.90 18.61
C ILE A 12 29.22 -23.91 17.55
N ALA A 13 28.32 -24.31 16.66
CA ALA A 13 28.63 -25.25 15.59
C ALA A 13 29.68 -24.65 14.63
N GLU A 14 30.85 -25.30 14.49
CA GLU A 14 31.87 -24.92 13.50
C GLU A 14 31.42 -25.25 12.06
N ASN A 15 30.64 -26.32 11.90
CA ASN A 15 30.05 -26.73 10.64
C ASN A 15 28.53 -26.82 10.75
N VAL A 16 27.88 -25.84 10.13
CA VAL A 16 26.43 -25.64 10.18
C VAL A 16 25.62 -26.65 9.38
N PHE A 17 26.23 -27.35 8.42
CA PHE A 17 25.57 -28.41 7.66
C PHE A 17 25.69 -29.80 8.31
N SER A 18 26.46 -29.89 9.39
CA SER A 18 26.64 -31.13 10.16
C SER A 18 26.96 -30.78 11.62
N PRO A 19 26.00 -30.23 12.38
CA PRO A 19 26.23 -29.83 13.76
C PRO A 19 26.52 -31.06 14.63
N GLU A 20 27.61 -31.00 15.40
CA GLU A 20 27.92 -32.02 16.40
C GLU A 20 26.90 -31.99 17.56
N PRO A 21 26.73 -33.09 18.31
CA PRO A 21 25.92 -33.07 19.52
C PRO A 21 26.36 -31.95 20.46
N ASN A 22 25.41 -31.30 21.13
CA ASN A 22 25.64 -30.15 22.01
C ASN A 22 26.21 -28.90 21.31
N SER A 23 26.27 -28.87 19.97
CA SER A 23 26.55 -27.65 19.21
C SER A 23 25.25 -26.94 18.81
N LEU A 24 25.24 -25.61 18.96
CA LEU A 24 24.13 -24.75 18.61
C LEU A 24 24.38 -24.12 17.23
N ASP A 25 23.44 -24.34 16.32
CA ASP A 25 23.34 -23.62 15.06
C ASP A 25 22.57 -22.32 15.29
N PHE A 26 23.24 -21.19 15.05
CA PHE A 26 22.68 -19.85 15.21
C PHE A 26 22.23 -19.20 13.90
N ASN A 27 22.38 -19.86 12.74
CA ASN A 27 21.93 -19.31 11.46
C ASN A 27 20.41 -19.18 11.36
N TYR A 28 19.68 -20.01 12.13
CA TYR A 28 18.22 -19.95 12.25
C TYR A 28 17.74 -19.15 13.46
N ARG A 29 18.64 -18.49 14.19
CA ARG A 29 18.22 -17.55 15.22
C ARG A 29 17.59 -16.38 14.49
N ASP A 30 16.37 -16.02 14.87
CA ASP A 30 15.90 -14.68 14.59
C ASP A 30 16.92 -13.72 15.20
N SER A 31 17.70 -13.05 14.33
CA SER A 31 18.58 -11.97 14.75
C SER A 31 17.81 -11.09 15.72
N ILE A 32 18.45 -10.57 16.76
CA ILE A 32 17.84 -9.56 17.64
C ILE A 32 17.47 -8.38 16.73
N ARG A 33 16.24 -8.36 16.24
CA ARG A 33 15.73 -7.32 15.37
C ARG A 33 15.46 -6.12 16.27
N SER A 34 15.79 -4.93 15.77
CA SER A 34 15.30 -3.70 16.40
C SER A 34 13.79 -3.85 16.59
N ARG A 35 13.29 -3.47 17.77
CA ARG A 35 11.85 -3.36 17.98
C ARG A 35 11.30 -2.49 16.85
N ALA A 36 10.16 -2.88 16.29
CA ALA A 36 9.50 -2.05 15.29
C ALA A 36 9.28 -0.64 15.85
N ASP A 37 9.53 0.36 15.00
CA ASP A 37 9.42 1.77 15.33
C ASP A 37 7.95 2.21 15.42
N GLY A 38 7.05 1.46 14.77
CA GLY A 38 5.62 1.74 14.81
C GLY A 38 4.75 0.57 14.38
N MET A 39 3.44 0.76 14.60
CA MET A 39 2.38 -0.10 14.08
C MET A 39 1.56 0.73 13.09
N VAL A 40 1.25 0.16 11.93
CA VAL A 40 0.39 0.74 10.90
C VAL A 40 -0.90 -0.03 10.81
N SER A 41 -2.00 0.68 10.65
CA SER A 41 -3.34 0.13 10.67
C SER A 41 -4.18 0.66 9.51
N ILE A 42 -4.96 -0.23 8.92
CA ILE A 42 -5.81 0.07 7.76
C ILE A 42 -7.27 -0.18 8.16
N ALA A 43 -8.14 0.75 7.77
CA ALA A 43 -9.57 0.50 7.69
C ALA A 43 -10.02 0.54 6.22
N GLN A 44 -11.04 -0.21 5.87
CA GLN A 44 -11.68 -0.19 4.56
C GLN A 44 -13.16 0.15 4.71
N LEU A 45 -13.65 1.12 3.94
CA LEU A 45 -15.08 1.33 3.81
C LEU A 45 -15.66 0.30 2.82
N VAL A 46 -16.76 -0.34 3.23
CA VAL A 46 -17.49 -1.30 2.42
C VAL A 46 -18.95 -0.89 2.32
N ASP A 47 -19.58 -1.17 1.19
CA ASP A 47 -21.04 -1.10 1.04
C ASP A 47 -21.53 -2.50 0.69
N PRO A 48 -22.40 -3.11 1.50
CA PRO A 48 -22.91 -4.46 1.26
C PRO A 48 -23.74 -4.56 -0.03
N THR A 49 -24.17 -3.43 -0.60
CA THR A 49 -24.91 -3.38 -1.86
C THR A 49 -24.01 -3.42 -3.09
N LEU A 50 -22.71 -3.12 -2.93
CA LEU A 50 -21.74 -3.18 -4.02
C LEU A 50 -21.03 -4.54 -4.08
N PRO A 51 -20.50 -4.93 -5.26
CA PRO A 51 -19.70 -6.14 -5.38
C PRO A 51 -18.53 -6.15 -4.39
N THR A 52 -18.31 -7.29 -3.74
CA THR A 52 -17.20 -7.47 -2.80
C THR A 52 -15.88 -7.29 -3.55
N SER A 53 -15.12 -6.27 -3.16
CA SER A 53 -13.77 -6.05 -3.69
C SER A 53 -12.82 -7.10 -3.14
N THR A 54 -11.97 -7.67 -4.00
CA THR A 54 -10.84 -8.53 -3.59
C THR A 54 -9.75 -7.74 -2.85
N ALA A 55 -9.86 -6.41 -2.80
CA ALA A 55 -8.92 -5.53 -2.12
C ALA A 55 -8.75 -5.86 -0.63
N SER A 56 -9.80 -6.30 0.08
CA SER A 56 -9.71 -6.61 1.51
C SER A 56 -8.71 -7.72 1.81
N GLN A 57 -8.70 -8.75 0.98
CA GLN A 57 -7.74 -9.86 1.09
C GLN A 57 -6.34 -9.33 0.77
N GLY A 58 -6.20 -8.56 -0.32
CA GLY A 58 -4.96 -7.90 -0.69
C GLY A 58 -4.34 -7.09 0.43
N LEU A 59 -5.10 -6.16 1.02
CA LEU A 59 -4.67 -5.29 2.11
C LEU A 59 -4.29 -6.10 3.37
N THR A 60 -5.06 -7.13 3.69
CA THR A 60 -4.73 -8.04 4.81
C THR A 60 -3.41 -8.77 4.57
N HIS A 61 -3.16 -9.23 3.35
CA HIS A 61 -1.89 -9.87 2.99
C HIS A 61 -0.73 -8.86 3.00
N LEU A 62 -0.94 -7.64 2.51
CA LEU A 62 0.04 -6.56 2.59
C LEU A 62 0.44 -6.31 4.05
N LEU A 63 -0.52 -6.16 4.97
CA LEU A 63 -0.26 -5.94 6.41
C LEU A 63 0.58 -7.06 7.03
N LYS A 64 0.32 -8.32 6.65
CA LYS A 64 1.13 -9.47 7.08
C LYS A 64 2.56 -9.43 6.54
N ALA A 65 2.75 -8.90 5.32
CA ALA A 65 4.05 -8.82 4.67
C ALA A 65 4.91 -7.65 5.18
N VAL A 66 4.31 -6.61 5.78
CA VAL A 66 5.04 -5.39 6.21
C VAL A 66 6.25 -5.74 7.09
N ASN A 67 6.06 -6.51 8.17
CA ASN A 67 7.15 -6.82 9.10
C ASN A 67 8.26 -7.68 8.48
N VAL A 68 7.94 -8.45 7.44
CA VAL A 68 8.92 -9.29 6.74
C VAL A 68 9.79 -8.45 5.81
N LEU A 69 9.17 -7.54 5.06
CA LEU A 69 9.84 -6.72 4.05
C LEU A 69 10.42 -5.42 4.62
N TYR A 70 9.80 -4.86 5.66
CA TYR A 70 10.20 -3.63 6.34
C TYR A 70 10.03 -3.78 7.87
N PRO A 71 11.00 -4.38 8.57
CA PRO A 71 10.89 -4.73 10.00
C PRO A 71 10.70 -3.55 10.96
N ALA A 72 10.95 -2.31 10.50
CA ALA A 72 10.70 -1.11 11.31
C ALA A 72 9.20 -0.82 11.49
N LEU A 73 8.31 -1.46 10.73
CA LEU A 73 6.87 -1.25 10.80
C LEU A 73 6.13 -2.58 10.97
N LEU A 74 5.13 -2.61 11.86
CA LEU A 74 4.22 -3.75 12.02
C LEU A 74 2.87 -3.43 11.43
N GLY A 75 2.31 -4.32 10.62
CA GLY A 75 0.90 -4.22 10.20
C GLY A 75 -0.04 -4.75 11.30
N GLU A 76 -1.04 -3.96 11.68
CA GLU A 76 -2.12 -4.42 12.55
C GLU A 76 -3.07 -5.34 11.78
N THR A 77 -3.17 -6.60 12.19
CA THR A 77 -4.05 -7.59 11.53
C THR A 77 -5.06 -8.18 12.52
N PRO A 78 -6.32 -8.41 12.11
CA PRO A 78 -6.87 -8.19 10.76
C PRO A 78 -7.15 -6.70 10.47
N MET A 79 -7.20 -6.37 9.19
CA MET A 79 -7.71 -5.08 8.73
C MET A 79 -9.17 -4.91 9.16
N LEU A 80 -9.58 -3.69 9.51
CA LEU A 80 -10.97 -3.39 9.87
C LEU A 80 -11.80 -3.05 8.64
N GLU A 81 -12.84 -3.83 8.35
CA GLU A 81 -13.88 -3.46 7.39
C GLU A 81 -15.01 -2.72 8.11
N ILE A 82 -15.41 -1.58 7.59
CA ILE A 82 -16.47 -0.74 8.18
C ILE A 82 -17.59 -0.56 7.15
N PRO A 83 -18.76 -1.17 7.36
CA PRO A 83 -19.93 -0.93 6.54
C PRO A 83 -20.34 0.55 6.61
N LEU A 84 -20.55 1.16 5.44
CA LEU A 84 -20.83 2.59 5.28
C LEU A 84 -22.04 3.05 6.10
N ASP A 85 -23.05 2.20 6.25
CA ASP A 85 -24.28 2.43 7.02
C ASP A 85 -24.10 2.32 8.55
N THR A 86 -23.05 1.61 8.99
CA THR A 86 -22.74 1.42 10.42
C THR A 86 -21.68 2.37 10.95
N LEU A 87 -21.04 3.15 10.06
CA LEU A 87 -20.00 4.10 10.45
C LEU A 87 -20.60 5.14 11.40
N THR A 88 -20.19 5.08 12.66
CA THR A 88 -20.63 5.93 13.77
C THR A 88 -19.41 6.37 14.56
N GLU A 89 -19.42 7.53 15.23
CA GLU A 89 -18.27 7.95 16.05
C GLU A 89 -18.02 7.00 17.23
N PRO A 90 -16.76 6.65 17.55
CA PRO A 90 -15.48 7.10 16.96
C PRO A 90 -14.92 6.12 15.90
N GLY A 91 -15.75 5.63 14.98
CA GLY A 91 -15.54 4.41 14.18
C GLY A 91 -14.29 4.33 13.30
N LEU A 92 -13.63 5.46 13.00
CA LEU A 92 -12.35 5.48 12.28
C LEU A 92 -11.12 5.41 13.21
N GLY A 93 -11.30 5.61 14.51
CA GLY A 93 -10.30 5.41 15.57
C GLY A 93 -8.90 5.95 15.28
N ASP A 94 -7.89 5.20 15.72
CA ASP A 94 -6.47 5.52 15.54
C ASP A 94 -5.86 5.02 14.22
N ARG A 95 -6.70 4.88 13.18
CA ARG A 95 -6.25 4.29 11.91
C ARG A 95 -5.30 5.21 11.16
N ASP A 96 -4.32 4.64 10.46
CA ASP A 96 -3.35 5.41 9.67
C ASP A 96 -3.86 5.64 8.26
N LEU A 97 -4.42 4.59 7.65
CA LEU A 97 -4.90 4.59 6.26
C LEU A 97 -6.36 4.14 6.20
N LEU A 98 -7.19 4.90 5.49
CA LEU A 98 -8.54 4.51 5.10
C LEU A 98 -8.57 4.18 3.61
N TYR A 99 -8.83 2.93 3.28
CA TYR A 99 -9.08 2.48 1.92
C TYR A 99 -10.53 2.76 1.53
N LEU A 100 -10.72 3.55 0.48
CA LEU A 100 -12.02 3.95 -0.05
C LEU A 100 -12.11 3.58 -1.54
N PRO A 101 -12.87 2.51 -1.89
CA PRO A 101 -13.21 2.24 -3.28
C PRO A 101 -13.85 3.46 -3.95
N TYR A 102 -13.36 3.86 -5.11
CA TYR A 102 -13.89 5.00 -5.88
C TYR A 102 -15.41 4.94 -6.11
N PRO A 103 -16.04 3.78 -6.42
CA PRO A 103 -17.49 3.69 -6.55
C PRO A 103 -18.30 4.06 -5.30
N LEU A 104 -17.69 4.09 -4.12
CA LEU A 104 -18.35 4.52 -2.88
C LEU A 104 -18.36 6.04 -2.70
N LEU A 105 -17.51 6.79 -3.41
CA LEU A 105 -17.36 8.23 -3.25
C LEU A 105 -18.69 9.00 -3.40
N PRO A 106 -19.55 8.70 -4.40
CA PRO A 106 -20.85 9.38 -4.56
C PRO A 106 -21.87 9.01 -3.48
N HIS A 107 -21.65 7.92 -2.74
CA HIS A 107 -22.58 7.38 -1.74
C HIS A 107 -22.27 7.86 -0.32
N LEU A 108 -21.19 8.63 -0.12
CA LEU A 108 -20.81 9.16 1.19
C LEU A 108 -21.84 10.17 1.68
N SER A 109 -22.48 9.89 2.82
CA SER A 109 -23.38 10.83 3.47
C SER A 109 -22.60 11.98 4.14
N THR A 110 -23.27 13.10 4.41
CA THR A 110 -22.67 14.24 5.13
C THR A 110 -22.15 13.88 6.53
N ALA A 111 -22.79 12.90 7.19
CA ALA A 111 -22.31 12.38 8.47
C ALA A 111 -20.97 11.66 8.31
N VAL A 112 -20.83 10.81 7.28
CA VAL A 112 -19.58 10.13 6.95
C VAL A 112 -18.48 11.12 6.59
N GLN A 113 -18.80 12.13 5.78
CA GLN A 113 -17.85 13.19 5.42
C GLN A 113 -17.32 13.95 6.64
N SER A 114 -18.18 14.23 7.63
CA SER A 114 -17.76 14.88 8.88
C SER A 114 -16.77 14.01 9.66
N MET A 115 -16.99 12.70 9.71
CA MET A 115 -16.04 11.76 10.34
C MET A 115 -14.73 11.66 9.58
N LEU A 116 -14.76 11.67 8.24
CA LEU A 116 -13.57 11.73 7.41
C LEU A 116 -12.76 13.00 7.68
N GLN A 117 -13.42 14.14 7.88
CA GLN A 117 -12.75 15.39 8.24
C GLN A 117 -12.02 15.27 9.58
N VAL A 118 -12.67 14.71 10.60
CA VAL A 118 -12.04 14.46 11.92
C VAL A 118 -10.81 13.54 11.75
N PHE A 119 -10.97 12.43 11.02
CA PHE A 119 -9.91 11.47 10.74
C PHE A 119 -8.70 12.08 10.05
N LEU A 120 -8.92 12.86 8.98
CA LEU A 120 -7.88 13.56 8.24
C LEU A 120 -7.17 14.60 9.10
N SER A 121 -7.93 15.33 9.92
CA SER A 121 -7.38 16.30 10.85
C SER A 121 -6.44 15.61 11.85
N ALA A 122 -6.79 14.42 12.34
CA ALA A 122 -5.96 13.62 13.25
C ALA A 122 -4.70 13.03 12.61
N GLY A 123 -4.47 13.32 11.31
CA GLY A 123 -3.30 12.87 10.57
C GLY A 123 -3.53 11.64 9.70
N GLY A 124 -4.75 11.10 9.69
CA GLY A 124 -5.14 9.99 8.83
C GLY A 124 -4.98 10.30 7.34
N THR A 125 -4.82 9.26 6.54
CA THR A 125 -4.72 9.34 5.08
C THR A 125 -5.86 8.54 4.45
N ILE A 126 -6.50 9.08 3.41
CA ILE A 126 -7.50 8.37 2.61
C ILE A 126 -6.86 7.95 1.29
N LEU A 127 -6.93 6.65 0.98
CA LEU A 127 -6.57 6.10 -0.32
C LEU A 127 -7.84 5.79 -1.10
N ILE A 128 -8.14 6.65 -2.07
CA ILE A 128 -9.19 6.43 -3.06
C ILE A 128 -8.64 5.50 -4.12
N ALA A 129 -9.22 4.32 -4.24
CA ALA A 129 -8.74 3.29 -5.15
C ALA A 129 -9.76 3.01 -6.25
N MET A 130 -9.32 3.09 -7.49
CA MET A 130 -10.13 2.76 -8.65
C MET A 130 -9.55 1.53 -9.33
N ASP A 131 -10.41 0.52 -9.49
CA ASP A 131 -10.09 -0.63 -10.31
C ASP A 131 -10.28 -0.28 -11.79
N GLU A 132 -9.30 -0.62 -12.61
CA GLU A 132 -9.32 -0.38 -14.05
C GLU A 132 -9.71 -1.63 -14.85
N GLU A 133 -9.99 -2.75 -14.17
CA GLU A 133 -10.34 -4.01 -14.82
C GLU A 133 -11.60 -3.84 -15.70
N ASN A 134 -11.42 -3.95 -17.02
CA ASN A 134 -12.43 -3.73 -18.07
C ASN A 134 -12.91 -2.27 -18.23
N SER A 135 -12.12 -1.30 -17.78
CA SER A 135 -12.35 0.11 -18.06
C SER A 135 -11.76 0.50 -19.42
N ARG A 136 -12.36 1.48 -20.10
CA ARG A 136 -11.81 2.10 -21.33
C ARG A 136 -10.37 2.60 -21.11
N GLN A 137 -10.06 3.01 -19.90
CA GLN A 137 -8.76 3.52 -19.50
C GLN A 137 -7.71 2.41 -19.43
N GLY A 138 -8.08 1.25 -18.89
CA GLY A 138 -7.24 0.06 -18.94
C GLY A 138 -6.92 -0.36 -20.38
N GLU A 139 -7.87 -0.23 -21.30
CA GLU A 139 -7.64 -0.48 -22.74
C GLU A 139 -6.68 0.54 -23.35
N LEU A 140 -6.87 1.84 -23.10
CA LEU A 140 -6.00 2.90 -23.59
C LEU A 140 -4.57 2.76 -23.07
N ALA A 141 -4.40 2.46 -21.78
CA ALA A 141 -3.10 2.20 -21.17
C ALA A 141 -2.39 1.00 -21.82
N GLN A 142 -3.16 -0.05 -22.16
CA GLN A 142 -2.63 -1.21 -22.88
C GLN A 142 -2.18 -0.86 -24.31
N ILE A 143 -3.01 -0.14 -25.08
CA ILE A 143 -2.67 0.30 -26.44
C ILE A 143 -1.41 1.17 -26.43
N ARG A 144 -1.34 2.13 -25.50
CA ARG A 144 -0.17 3.01 -25.32
C ARG A 144 1.11 2.22 -25.13
N ARG A 145 1.08 1.17 -24.29
CA ARG A 145 2.23 0.29 -24.07
C ARG A 145 2.63 -0.43 -25.35
N GLU A 146 1.67 -1.06 -26.04
CA GLU A 146 1.94 -1.80 -27.28
C GLU A 146 2.58 -0.90 -28.34
N LEU A 147 2.16 0.37 -28.42
CA LEU A 147 2.78 1.38 -29.28
C LEU A 147 4.22 1.74 -28.85
N LEU A 148 4.46 1.93 -27.55
CA LEU A 148 5.81 2.24 -27.03
C LEU A 148 6.78 1.08 -27.24
N GLU A 149 6.33 -0.16 -27.02
CA GLU A 149 7.10 -1.38 -27.25
C GLU A 149 7.44 -1.51 -28.75
N ALA A 150 6.45 -1.31 -29.63
CA ALA A 150 6.67 -1.32 -31.07
C ALA A 150 7.66 -0.24 -31.54
N ILE A 151 7.61 0.97 -30.96
CA ILE A 151 8.59 2.04 -31.26
C ILE A 151 10.00 1.61 -30.82
N SER A 152 10.13 1.11 -29.60
CA SER A 152 11.43 0.67 -29.05
C SER A 152 12.07 -0.44 -29.89
N ASP A 153 11.27 -1.38 -30.41
CA ASP A 153 11.76 -2.48 -31.25
C ASP A 153 12.18 -2.02 -32.65
N THR A 154 11.70 -0.86 -33.11
CA THR A 154 11.84 -0.40 -34.49
C THR A 154 12.71 0.85 -34.67
N GLU A 155 13.21 1.44 -33.57
CA GLU A 155 13.98 2.71 -33.56
C GLU A 155 15.21 2.74 -34.50
N ASN A 156 15.76 1.59 -34.89
CA ASN A 156 16.95 1.50 -35.72
C ASN A 156 16.68 1.32 -37.23
N ASP A 157 15.41 1.20 -37.64
CA ASP A 157 15.06 1.01 -39.06
C ASP A 157 14.58 2.34 -39.69
N PRO A 158 15.34 2.96 -40.61
CA PRO A 158 14.94 4.20 -41.25
C PRO A 158 13.73 4.06 -42.18
N SER A 159 13.33 2.83 -42.56
CA SER A 159 12.18 2.58 -43.43
C SER A 159 10.83 2.72 -42.72
N VAL A 160 10.82 2.71 -41.38
CA VAL A 160 9.61 2.79 -40.55
C VAL A 160 9.43 4.13 -39.85
N ALA A 161 10.22 5.15 -40.22
CA ALA A 161 10.16 6.48 -39.60
C ALA A 161 8.75 7.10 -39.60
N SER A 162 7.99 6.94 -40.69
CA SER A 162 6.60 7.44 -40.78
C SER A 162 5.64 6.65 -39.88
N VAL A 163 5.91 5.37 -39.64
CA VAL A 163 5.12 4.54 -38.71
C VAL A 163 5.39 4.96 -37.27
N ILE A 164 6.66 5.23 -36.92
CA ILE A 164 7.04 5.75 -35.61
C ILE A 164 6.35 7.11 -35.36
N GLU A 165 6.38 8.03 -36.33
CA GLU A 165 5.70 9.33 -36.20
C GLU A 165 4.19 9.18 -35.99
N SER A 166 3.55 8.25 -36.73
CA SER A 166 2.13 7.94 -36.55
C SER A 166 1.85 7.35 -35.16
N ALA A 167 2.70 6.45 -34.67
CA ALA A 167 2.56 5.84 -33.35
C ALA A 167 2.75 6.88 -32.22
N GLN A 168 3.72 7.78 -32.36
CA GLN A 168 3.93 8.90 -31.43
C GLN A 168 2.73 9.85 -31.40
N THR A 169 2.15 10.13 -32.57
CA THR A 169 0.92 10.95 -32.66
C THR A 169 -0.24 10.29 -31.94
N GLU A 170 -0.38 8.96 -32.04
CA GLU A 170 -1.43 8.22 -31.35
C GLU A 170 -1.19 8.18 -29.83
N ILE A 171 0.06 7.97 -29.38
CA ILE A 171 0.43 8.07 -27.97
C ILE A 171 0.06 9.44 -27.41
N ALA A 172 0.35 10.53 -28.12
CA ALA A 172 0.01 11.88 -27.66
C ALA A 172 -1.52 12.11 -27.52
N LYS A 173 -2.33 11.50 -28.39
CA LYS A 173 -3.80 11.51 -28.23
C LYS A 173 -4.24 10.72 -27.01
N ILE A 174 -3.68 9.53 -26.81
CA ILE A 174 -3.98 8.68 -25.64
C ILE A 174 -3.60 9.42 -24.35
N ASP A 175 -2.43 10.05 -24.30
CA ASP A 175 -1.97 10.85 -23.16
C ASP A 175 -2.95 12.01 -22.86
N THR A 176 -3.47 12.66 -23.91
CA THR A 176 -4.49 13.71 -23.75
C THR A 176 -5.80 13.17 -23.20
N GLU A 177 -6.25 12.01 -23.68
CA GLU A 177 -7.48 11.36 -23.20
C GLU A 177 -7.34 10.87 -21.75
N MET A 178 -6.19 10.30 -21.38
CA MET A 178 -5.87 9.93 -20.00
C MET A 178 -5.84 11.16 -19.08
N ALA A 179 -5.23 12.26 -19.52
CA ALA A 179 -5.20 13.51 -18.75
C ALA A 179 -6.61 14.08 -18.53
N GLN A 180 -7.47 14.04 -19.54
CA GLN A 180 -8.88 14.45 -19.41
C GLN A 180 -9.65 13.55 -18.44
N PHE A 181 -9.37 12.25 -18.45
CA PHE A 181 -9.98 11.32 -17.51
C PHE A 181 -9.54 11.58 -16.06
N ILE A 182 -8.24 11.78 -15.83
CA ILE A 182 -7.71 12.15 -14.52
C ILE A 182 -8.35 13.46 -14.03
N ASP A 183 -8.48 14.46 -14.91
CA ASP A 183 -9.18 15.70 -14.55
C ASP A 183 -10.65 15.43 -14.21
N SER A 184 -11.34 14.56 -14.94
CA SER A 184 -12.74 14.19 -14.62
C SER A 184 -12.90 13.53 -13.25
N ILE A 185 -11.95 12.66 -12.85
CA ILE A 185 -11.92 12.08 -11.50
C ILE A 185 -11.61 13.15 -10.47
N ARG A 186 -10.65 14.03 -10.75
CA ARG A 186 -10.35 15.15 -9.86
C ARG A 186 -11.60 16.00 -9.62
N GLN A 187 -12.33 16.35 -10.69
CA GLN A 187 -13.59 17.10 -10.58
C GLN A 187 -14.65 16.36 -9.78
N SER A 188 -14.70 15.02 -9.82
CA SER A 188 -15.63 14.23 -9.01
C SER A 188 -15.26 14.19 -7.52
N ILE A 189 -13.97 14.34 -7.21
CA ILE A 189 -13.44 14.37 -5.84
C ILE A 189 -13.52 15.79 -5.22
N LEU A 190 -13.54 16.86 -6.02
CA LEU A 190 -13.58 18.24 -5.52
C LEU A 190 -14.73 18.53 -4.54
N PRO A 191 -15.99 18.10 -4.77
CA PRO A 191 -17.06 18.31 -3.79
C PRO A 191 -16.76 17.71 -2.41
N LEU A 192 -16.13 16.53 -2.38
CA LEU A 192 -15.71 15.90 -1.14
C LEU A 192 -14.59 16.71 -0.48
N VAL A 193 -13.60 17.18 -1.25
CA VAL A 193 -12.50 18.00 -0.73
C VAL A 193 -13.00 19.30 -0.12
N ASP A 194 -13.91 19.99 -0.81
CA ASP A 194 -14.50 21.24 -0.34
C ASP A 194 -15.22 21.02 0.99
N GLN A 195 -15.99 19.92 1.11
CA GLN A 195 -16.67 19.53 2.34
C GLN A 195 -15.70 19.18 3.48
N LEU A 196 -14.55 18.59 3.15
CA LEU A 196 -13.51 18.25 4.11
C LEU A 196 -12.66 19.46 4.52
N ASN A 197 -12.90 20.65 3.95
CA ASN A 197 -12.08 21.86 4.10
C ASN A 197 -10.60 21.61 3.74
N LEU A 198 -10.37 20.79 2.72
CA LEU A 198 -9.05 20.55 2.18
C LEU A 198 -8.78 21.45 0.97
N SER A 199 -7.51 21.63 0.62
CA SER A 199 -7.11 22.33 -0.61
C SER A 199 -6.31 21.36 -1.48
N LEU A 200 -6.87 20.94 -2.62
CA LEU A 200 -6.10 20.21 -3.62
C LEU A 200 -5.20 21.19 -4.38
N SER A 201 -3.95 21.34 -3.95
CA SER A 201 -2.95 22.11 -4.71
C SER A 201 -2.32 21.26 -5.83
N GLY A 202 -2.17 21.84 -7.02
CA GLY A 202 -1.49 21.18 -8.15
C GLY A 202 -2.35 20.13 -8.86
N ASP A 203 -1.74 19.32 -9.70
CA ASP A 203 -2.35 18.19 -10.45
C ASP A 203 -2.32 16.87 -9.66
N GLY A 204 -1.72 16.86 -8.47
CA GLY A 204 -1.53 15.66 -7.66
C GLY A 204 -0.32 14.84 -8.08
N ALA A 205 0.48 15.31 -9.04
CA ALA A 205 1.70 14.63 -9.45
C ALA A 205 2.68 14.52 -8.27
N ILE A 206 3.21 13.32 -8.06
CA ILE A 206 4.13 13.04 -6.97
C ILE A 206 5.56 13.31 -7.45
N PRO A 207 6.25 14.35 -6.90
CA PRO A 207 7.61 14.69 -7.33
C PRO A 207 8.59 13.57 -6.96
N SER A 208 9.74 13.54 -7.64
CA SER A 208 10.73 12.47 -7.51
C SER A 208 11.34 12.32 -6.12
N ASP A 209 11.33 13.38 -5.31
CA ASP A 209 11.82 13.42 -3.93
C ASP A 209 10.75 13.11 -2.89
N HIS A 210 9.48 12.94 -3.30
CA HIS A 210 8.37 12.70 -2.38
C HIS A 210 8.56 11.38 -1.60
N PRO A 211 8.19 11.33 -0.30
CA PRO A 211 8.35 10.11 0.52
C PRO A 211 7.71 8.85 -0.07
N LEU A 212 6.59 8.96 -0.79
CA LEU A 212 5.97 7.82 -1.48
C LEU A 212 6.87 7.17 -2.54
N ARG A 213 7.83 7.92 -3.11
CA ARG A 213 8.82 7.40 -4.05
C ARG A 213 10.15 7.05 -3.41
N THR A 214 10.45 7.59 -2.23
CA THR A 214 11.80 7.52 -1.64
C THR A 214 11.87 6.70 -0.35
N ALA A 215 10.74 6.36 0.28
CA ALA A 215 10.74 5.68 1.57
C ALA A 215 9.56 4.71 1.81
N PRO A 216 9.82 3.52 2.38
CA PRO A 216 11.15 2.96 2.67
C PRO A 216 11.89 2.40 1.43
N PHE A 217 11.19 2.17 0.32
CA PHE A 217 11.76 1.69 -0.93
C PHE A 217 11.83 2.81 -1.98
N LEU A 218 12.86 2.77 -2.84
CA LEU A 218 13.11 3.78 -3.86
C LEU A 218 12.45 3.37 -5.20
N PHE A 219 11.65 4.27 -5.76
CA PHE A 219 10.96 4.09 -7.04
C PHE A 219 11.35 5.18 -8.04
N GLY A 220 12.11 4.78 -9.08
CA GLY A 220 12.37 5.64 -10.24
C GLY A 220 11.14 5.82 -11.15
N GLY A 221 10.27 4.81 -11.17
CA GLY A 221 8.97 4.82 -11.85
C GLY A 221 7.95 4.00 -11.05
N TRP A 222 6.68 4.13 -11.39
CA TRP A 222 5.63 3.39 -10.73
C TRP A 222 5.67 1.89 -11.08
N PRO A 223 5.27 1.00 -10.15
CA PRO A 223 5.13 -0.41 -10.45
C PRO A 223 4.21 -0.66 -11.64
N MET A 224 4.56 -1.69 -12.42
CA MET A 224 3.72 -2.21 -13.49
C MET A 224 3.08 -3.54 -13.07
N VAL A 225 1.83 -3.72 -13.45
CA VAL A 225 1.00 -4.88 -13.13
C VAL A 225 0.38 -5.40 -14.40
N GLU A 226 0.72 -6.62 -14.81
CA GLU A 226 0.17 -7.20 -16.04
C GLU A 226 0.38 -6.27 -17.26
N GLY A 227 1.53 -5.56 -17.26
CA GLY A 227 1.88 -4.56 -18.27
C GLY A 227 1.25 -3.18 -18.07
N ARG A 228 0.37 -2.98 -17.08
CA ARG A 228 -0.29 -1.68 -16.84
C ARG A 228 0.44 -0.90 -15.75
N PRO A 229 0.77 0.39 -15.96
CA PRO A 229 1.32 1.21 -14.88
C PRO A 229 0.26 1.40 -13.79
N ILE A 230 0.70 1.47 -12.55
CA ILE A 230 -0.13 2.00 -11.47
C ILE A 230 0.06 3.51 -11.45
N ASP A 231 -1.02 4.25 -11.62
CA ASP A 231 -0.99 5.70 -11.49
C ASP A 231 -1.35 6.09 -10.06
N LEU A 232 -0.51 6.93 -9.47
CA LEU A 232 -0.68 7.41 -8.11
C LEU A 232 -0.57 8.93 -8.07
N PHE A 233 -1.57 9.55 -7.46
CA PHE A 233 -1.64 10.99 -7.22
C PHE A 233 -1.75 11.24 -5.71
N CYS A 234 -1.18 12.36 -5.26
CA CYS A 234 -1.18 12.76 -3.86
C CYS A 234 -1.52 14.23 -3.71
N TRP A 235 -2.53 14.51 -2.90
CA TRP A 235 -2.87 15.84 -2.42
C TRP A 235 -2.80 15.85 -0.89
N ASP A 236 -1.59 15.67 -0.37
CA ASP A 236 -1.30 15.51 1.06
C ASP A 236 -2.00 14.27 1.68
N SER A 237 -3.17 14.46 2.28
CA SER A 237 -3.88 13.41 3.02
C SER A 237 -4.82 12.57 2.16
N ILE A 238 -5.00 12.95 0.90
CA ILE A 238 -5.79 12.19 -0.08
C ILE A 238 -4.85 11.64 -1.14
N LEU A 239 -4.86 10.32 -1.28
CA LEU A 239 -4.19 9.59 -2.34
C LEU A 239 -5.24 9.07 -3.30
N LEU A 240 -4.97 9.19 -4.61
CA LEU A 240 -5.74 8.52 -5.65
C LEU A 240 -4.84 7.49 -6.31
N MET A 241 -5.28 6.24 -6.32
CA MET A 241 -4.61 5.13 -6.98
C MET A 241 -5.51 4.57 -8.06
N MET A 242 -4.97 4.45 -9.26
CA MET A 242 -5.62 3.83 -10.41
C MET A 242 -4.82 2.59 -10.79
N GLY A 243 -5.51 1.46 -10.86
CA GLY A 243 -4.92 0.17 -11.22
C GLY A 243 -5.07 -0.92 -10.14
N PRO A 244 -4.78 -2.18 -10.48
CA PRO A 244 -5.17 -3.35 -9.70
C PRO A 244 -4.16 -3.72 -8.60
N LEU A 245 -3.59 -2.74 -7.90
CA LEU A 245 -2.54 -2.98 -6.91
C LEU A 245 -3.01 -3.86 -5.72
N PRO A 246 -4.19 -3.64 -5.12
CA PRO A 246 -4.69 -4.49 -4.03
C PRO A 246 -4.83 -5.97 -4.42
N GLN A 247 -5.19 -6.26 -5.67
CA GLN A 247 -5.37 -7.61 -6.19
C GLN A 247 -4.05 -8.40 -6.27
N ILE A 248 -2.90 -7.72 -6.26
CA ILE A 248 -1.56 -8.32 -6.35
C ILE A 248 -0.99 -8.67 -4.98
N TRP A 249 -1.36 -7.91 -3.96
CA TRP A 249 -0.91 -8.18 -2.59
C TRP A 249 -1.47 -9.49 -2.06
N GLY A 250 -2.61 -9.95 -2.60
CA GLY A 250 -3.23 -11.22 -2.24
C GLY A 250 -2.56 -12.43 -2.90
N PRO A 251 -3.07 -13.64 -2.62
CA PRO A 251 -2.65 -14.86 -3.29
C PRO A 251 -2.80 -14.74 -4.82
N ASP A 252 -1.84 -15.26 -5.57
CA ASP A 252 -1.95 -15.41 -7.03
C ASP A 252 -2.47 -16.83 -7.35
N PRO A 253 -3.77 -17.01 -7.62
CA PRO A 253 -4.32 -18.33 -7.92
C PRO A 253 -3.86 -18.86 -9.28
N THR A 254 -3.43 -17.97 -10.19
CA THR A 254 -2.99 -18.34 -11.53
C THR A 254 -1.52 -18.75 -11.55
N GLY A 255 -0.74 -18.26 -10.59
CA GLY A 255 0.72 -18.42 -10.55
C GLY A 255 1.45 -17.78 -11.73
N MET A 256 0.77 -16.93 -12.51
CA MET A 256 1.33 -16.31 -13.71
C MET A 256 2.13 -15.05 -13.39
N ARG A 257 1.99 -14.48 -12.19
CA ARG A 257 2.68 -13.24 -11.83
C ARG A 257 4.14 -13.53 -11.52
N SER A 258 5.02 -12.71 -12.10
CA SER A 258 6.45 -12.80 -11.79
C SER A 258 6.70 -12.43 -10.32
N ARG A 259 7.73 -13.03 -9.72
CA ARG A 259 8.16 -12.68 -8.36
C ARG A 259 8.53 -11.20 -8.24
N GLU A 260 9.09 -10.61 -9.28
CA GLU A 260 9.48 -9.20 -9.28
C GLU A 260 8.24 -8.29 -9.26
N THR A 261 7.20 -8.62 -10.04
CA THR A 261 5.92 -7.91 -10.01
C THR A 261 5.30 -7.96 -8.62
N ILE A 262 5.26 -9.14 -8.00
CA ILE A 262 4.73 -9.32 -6.64
C ILE A 262 5.55 -8.50 -5.64
N ARG A 263 6.89 -8.59 -5.70
CA ARG A 263 7.77 -7.85 -4.77
C ARG A 263 7.59 -6.34 -4.91
N THR A 264 7.68 -5.83 -6.14
CA THR A 264 7.57 -4.40 -6.46
C THR A 264 6.21 -3.84 -6.00
N ALA A 265 5.13 -4.61 -6.20
CA ALA A 265 3.81 -4.25 -5.70
C ALA A 265 3.75 -4.17 -4.17
N HIS A 266 4.34 -5.15 -3.46
CA HIS A 266 4.40 -5.13 -1.99
C HIS A 266 5.26 -3.97 -1.47
N GLU A 267 6.41 -3.70 -2.08
CA GLU A 267 7.27 -2.56 -1.75
C GLU A 267 6.50 -1.23 -1.91
N MET A 268 5.73 -1.07 -2.99
CA MET A 268 4.89 0.12 -3.19
C MET A 268 3.78 0.21 -2.13
N GLY A 269 3.13 -0.91 -1.80
CA GLY A 269 2.16 -0.98 -0.71
C GLY A 269 2.77 -0.54 0.62
N ILE A 270 4.00 -0.96 0.93
CA ILE A 270 4.70 -0.56 2.15
C ILE A 270 5.06 0.93 2.13
N ASN A 271 5.45 1.51 0.99
CA ASN A 271 5.64 2.96 0.86
C ASN A 271 4.34 3.73 1.19
N LEU A 272 3.19 3.26 0.70
CA LEU A 272 1.88 3.86 1.03
C LEU A 272 1.59 3.80 2.54
N LEU A 273 1.81 2.64 3.15
CA LEU A 273 1.58 2.43 4.59
C LEU A 273 2.53 3.25 5.46
N HIS A 274 3.82 3.28 5.10
CA HIS A 274 4.81 4.07 5.79
C HIS A 274 4.51 5.57 5.69
N TYR A 275 4.10 6.05 4.52
CA TYR A 275 3.68 7.44 4.33
C TYR A 275 2.50 7.79 5.24
N ALA A 276 1.44 6.98 5.23
CA ALA A 276 0.24 7.22 6.04
C ALA A 276 0.56 7.24 7.55
N TRP A 277 1.31 6.24 8.03
CA TRP A 277 1.77 6.17 9.41
C TRP A 277 2.63 7.39 9.79
N ARG A 278 3.64 7.71 8.96
CA ARG A 278 4.56 8.81 9.24
C ARG A 278 3.84 10.15 9.28
N ARG A 279 2.89 10.38 8.36
CA ARG A 279 2.05 11.58 8.33
C ARG A 279 1.26 11.71 9.64
N ARG A 280 0.58 10.63 10.07
CA ARG A 280 -0.19 10.64 11.32
C ARG A 280 0.68 11.02 12.52
N GLN A 281 1.86 10.41 12.64
CA GLN A 281 2.82 10.73 13.70
C GLN A 281 3.23 12.21 13.69
N LEU A 282 3.55 12.77 12.52
CA LEU A 282 3.95 14.18 12.42
C LEU A 282 2.83 15.13 12.82
N VAL A 283 1.59 14.86 12.41
CA VAL A 283 0.43 15.68 12.76
C VAL A 283 0.13 15.61 14.27
N GLN A 284 0.21 14.43 14.87
CA GLN A 284 0.02 14.26 16.32
C GLN A 284 1.08 15.02 17.12
N LEU A 285 2.36 14.91 16.71
CA LEU A 285 3.46 15.68 17.33
C LEU A 285 3.25 17.19 17.24
N GLN A 286 2.74 17.70 16.12
CA GLN A 286 2.43 19.13 15.95
C GLN A 286 1.28 19.59 16.85
N ARG A 287 0.31 18.71 17.13
CA ARG A 287 -0.83 18.99 18.02
C ARG A 287 -0.47 18.93 19.51
N GLY A 288 0.68 18.35 19.85
CA GLY A 288 1.04 18.06 21.24
C GLY A 288 0.33 16.83 21.81
N ASP A 289 -0.42 16.12 20.96
CA ASP A 289 -0.96 14.80 21.26
C ASP A 289 0.21 13.84 21.20
N ASN A 290 0.81 13.52 22.34
CA ASN A 290 1.87 12.53 22.42
C ASN A 290 1.17 11.17 22.37
N PRO A 291 1.22 10.40 21.26
CA PRO A 291 0.67 9.06 21.26
C PRO A 291 1.52 8.25 22.22
N THR A 292 0.99 7.98 23.42
CA THR A 292 1.50 6.90 24.25
C THR A 292 1.56 5.68 23.35
N LEU A 293 2.78 5.24 23.01
CA LEU A 293 3.05 3.94 22.41
C LEU A 293 2.18 2.94 23.17
N SER A 294 1.09 2.47 22.54
CA SER A 294 0.23 1.44 23.11
C SER A 294 1.05 0.15 23.12
N ILE A 295 1.84 -0.01 24.17
CA ILE A 295 2.55 -1.24 24.47
C ILE A 295 1.44 -2.26 24.76
N PRO A 296 1.35 -3.37 24.01
CA PRO A 296 0.46 -4.45 24.40
C PRO A 296 0.89 -4.89 25.80
N GLN A 297 0.02 -4.73 26.79
CA GLN A 297 0.22 -5.31 28.10
C GLN A 297 0.38 -6.82 27.92
N GLN A 298 1.59 -7.32 28.15
CA GLN A 298 1.81 -8.75 28.28
C GLN A 298 1.10 -9.20 29.54
N ASP A 299 0.07 -10.04 29.37
CA ASP A 299 -0.55 -10.77 30.45
C ASP A 299 0.53 -11.45 31.28
N SER A 300 0.61 -11.02 32.53
CA SER A 300 1.52 -11.56 33.52
C SER A 300 1.04 -12.97 33.87
N LEU A 301 1.67 -13.98 33.27
CA LEU A 301 1.59 -15.37 33.74
C LEU A 301 2.29 -15.49 35.10
N THR A 302 1.63 -15.06 36.17
CA THR A 302 1.96 -15.50 37.53
C THR A 302 1.38 -16.89 37.73
N GLY A 303 2.20 -17.92 37.47
CA GLY A 303 1.95 -19.26 37.96
C GLY A 303 1.97 -19.26 39.48
N GLN A 304 0.82 -19.54 40.10
CA GLN A 304 0.75 -19.94 41.50
C GLN A 304 1.36 -21.34 41.63
N VAL A 305 2.50 -21.42 42.33
CA VAL A 305 3.01 -22.69 42.88
C VAL A 305 2.35 -22.86 44.25
N THR A 306 1.36 -23.75 44.34
CA THR A 306 0.84 -24.23 45.61
C THR A 306 1.77 -25.30 46.16
N SER A 307 2.16 -25.12 47.43
CA SER A 307 2.89 -26.07 48.27
C SER A 307 2.03 -27.23 48.72
#